data_AF-A0A9E4IJ48-F1
#
_entry.id   AF-A0A9E4IJ48-F1
#
_cell.length_a   1.000
_cell.length_b   1.000
_cell.length_c   1.000
_cell.angle_alpha   90.00
_cell.angle_beta   90.00
_cell.angle_gamma   90.00
#
_symmetry.space_group_name_H-M   'P 1'
#
loop_
_entity.id
_entity.type
_entity.pdbx_description
1 polymer ?
#
loop_
_entity_poly.entity_id
_entity_poly.type
_entity_poly.pdbx_seq_one_letter_code
_entity_poly.pdbx_strand_id
1 'polypeptide(L)'
;MEGSAGFAHQLSEGVGRSLPVAAGVILGVVADRLDVDAMIARYRARAEAVRNRSLPPVAGEERRRFLQQAEEDFMDYSLVGAAEWSVDEGHLVLRIPLGGGK
;
A
#
# COMPACT_ATOMS: atom_id res chain seq x y z
N MET A 1 -13.18 -58.62 27.26
CA MET A 1 -12.40 -59.81 26.90
C MET A 1 -12.04 -59.70 25.43
N GLU A 2 -10.73 -59.69 25.16
CA GLU A 2 -10.03 -60.16 23.94
C GLU A 2 -10.44 -59.54 22.60
N GLY A 3 -9.55 -59.10 21.70
CA GLY A 3 -8.10 -59.17 21.54
C GLY A 3 -7.79 -58.59 20.14
N SER A 4 -6.73 -57.79 19.99
CA SER A 4 -5.49 -58.09 19.24
C SER A 4 -5.70 -58.65 17.82
N ALA A 5 -5.10 -58.19 16.72
CA ALA A 5 -3.92 -57.39 16.41
C ALA A 5 -4.12 -56.87 14.96
N GLY A 6 -3.63 -55.73 14.50
CA GLY A 6 -2.22 -55.39 14.31
C GLY A 6 -2.03 -54.97 12.85
N PHE A 7 -1.39 -53.84 12.58
CA PHE A 7 -0.42 -53.70 11.49
C PHE A 7 0.37 -52.41 11.70
N ALA A 8 1.67 -52.59 11.83
CA ALA A 8 2.67 -51.57 12.11
C ALA A 8 3.00 -50.76 10.85
N HIS A 9 3.18 -49.44 11.03
CA HIS A 9 4.14 -48.61 10.30
C HIS A 9 4.27 -47.27 11.06
N GLN A 10 5.14 -47.15 12.07
CA GLN A 10 6.59 -46.97 11.98
C GLN A 10 6.99 -45.69 11.21
N LEU A 11 7.37 -44.69 12.02
CA LEU A 11 8.32 -43.58 11.81
C LEU A 11 7.88 -42.33 11.03
N SER A 12 7.50 -41.32 11.81
CA SER A 12 7.64 -39.90 11.50
C SER A 12 9.13 -39.50 11.57
N GLU A 13 9.81 -39.47 10.43
CA GLU A 13 11.09 -38.77 10.28
C GLU A 13 10.86 -37.39 9.66
N GLY A 14 11.22 -36.36 10.43
CA GLY A 14 11.24 -34.98 9.98
C GLY A 14 12.29 -34.78 8.89
N VAL A 15 11.84 -34.72 7.65
CA VAL A 15 12.65 -34.24 6.53
C VAL A 15 12.54 -32.72 6.50
N GLY A 16 13.60 -32.06 6.95
CA GLY A 16 13.84 -30.65 6.66
C GLY A 16 13.90 -30.45 5.14
N ARG A 17 12.84 -29.90 4.56
CA ARG A 17 12.88 -29.28 3.24
C ARG A 17 13.03 -27.78 3.42
N SER A 18 14.28 -27.32 3.43
CA SER A 18 14.62 -25.96 3.04
C SER A 18 14.19 -25.79 1.58
N LEU A 19 12.99 -25.24 1.36
CA LEU A 19 12.59 -24.80 0.03
C LEU A 19 13.41 -23.55 -0.31
N PRO A 20 14.02 -23.47 -1.51
CA PRO A 20 14.54 -22.21 -1.98
C PRO A 20 13.34 -21.26 -2.10
N VAL A 21 13.30 -20.21 -1.28
CA VAL A 21 12.35 -19.12 -1.44
C VAL A 21 12.73 -18.41 -2.73
N ALA A 22 12.16 -18.88 -3.84
CA ALA A 22 12.28 -18.21 -5.13
C ALA A 22 11.77 -16.77 -4.94
N ALA A 23 12.58 -15.79 -5.34
CA ALA A 23 12.25 -14.37 -5.25
C ALA A 23 10.86 -14.00 -5.83
N GLY A 24 10.28 -14.86 -6.68
CA GLY A 24 8.92 -14.72 -7.22
C GLY A 24 7.78 -14.88 -6.21
N VAL A 25 7.96 -15.58 -5.08
CA VAL A 25 6.90 -15.73 -4.07
C VAL A 25 6.77 -14.46 -3.21
N ILE A 26 7.87 -13.75 -2.98
CA ILE A 26 7.87 -12.54 -2.14
C ILE A 26 7.08 -11.40 -2.82
N LEU A 27 7.19 -11.24 -4.15
CA LEU A 27 6.39 -10.26 -4.90
C LEU A 27 4.88 -10.56 -4.84
N GLY A 28 4.49 -11.84 -4.94
CA GLY A 28 3.08 -12.23 -4.85
C GLY A 28 2.44 -11.93 -3.47
N VAL A 29 3.21 -12.06 -2.38
CA VAL A 29 2.73 -11.77 -1.02
C VAL A 29 2.60 -10.27 -0.75
N VAL A 30 3.42 -9.42 -1.39
CA VAL A 30 3.29 -7.96 -1.28
C VAL A 30 2.05 -7.46 -2.02
N ALA A 31 1.76 -8.00 -3.20
CA ALA A 31 0.55 -7.67 -3.96
C ALA A 31 -0.75 -8.04 -3.22
N ASP A 32 -0.79 -9.20 -2.54
CA ASP A 32 -1.95 -9.66 -1.76
C ASP A 32 -2.24 -8.78 -0.52
N ARG A 33 -1.25 -7.98 -0.06
CA ARG A 33 -1.39 -7.06 1.09
C ARG A 33 -1.49 -5.59 0.71
N LEU A 34 -1.21 -5.24 -0.55
CA LEU A 34 -1.22 -3.86 -1.02
C LEU A 34 -2.61 -3.49 -1.50
N ASP A 35 -3.45 -3.02 -0.59
CA ASP A 35 -4.74 -2.40 -0.93
C ASP A 35 -4.50 -0.98 -1.50
N VAL A 36 -4.35 -0.91 -2.83
CA VAL A 36 -4.09 0.34 -3.58
C VAL A 36 -5.30 1.27 -3.52
N ASP A 37 -6.52 0.74 -3.50
CA ASP A 37 -7.74 1.55 -3.39
C ASP A 37 -7.81 2.24 -2.02
N ALA A 38 -7.54 1.50 -0.94
CA ALA A 38 -7.43 2.09 0.39
C ALA A 38 -6.25 3.08 0.47
N MET A 39 -5.15 2.85 -0.24
CA MET A 39 -4.06 3.81 -0.34
C MET A 39 -4.55 5.12 -0.98
N ILE A 40 -5.14 5.07 -2.17
CA ILE A 40 -5.67 6.25 -2.87
C ILE A 40 -6.70 6.98 -2.00
N ALA A 41 -7.58 6.25 -1.31
CA ALA A 41 -8.55 6.82 -0.39
C ALA A 41 -7.88 7.61 0.76
N ARG A 42 -6.79 7.11 1.35
CA ARG A 42 -6.02 7.84 2.36
C ARG A 42 -5.39 9.12 1.79
N TYR A 43 -4.93 9.13 0.54
CA TYR A 43 -4.39 10.32 -0.11
C TYR A 43 -5.46 11.38 -0.36
N ARG A 44 -6.65 10.98 -0.81
CA ARG A 44 -7.82 11.89 -0.92
C ARG A 44 -8.16 12.52 0.43
N ALA A 45 -8.23 11.72 1.48
CA ALA A 45 -8.52 12.20 2.84
C ALA A 45 -7.45 13.19 3.33
N ARG A 46 -6.17 12.98 3.01
CA ARG A 46 -5.10 13.93 3.33
C ARG A 46 -5.24 15.25 2.57
N ALA A 47 -5.56 15.21 1.27
CA ALA A 47 -5.79 16.42 0.49
C ALA A 47 -6.94 17.26 1.07
N GLU A 48 -8.03 16.60 1.48
CA GLU A 48 -9.14 17.25 2.16
C GLU A 48 -8.74 17.83 3.54
N ALA A 49 -7.99 17.07 4.33
CA ALA A 49 -7.50 17.54 5.63
C ALA A 49 -6.60 18.77 5.52
N VAL A 50 -5.76 18.86 4.47
CA VAL A 50 -4.92 20.04 4.21
C VAL A 50 -5.78 21.26 3.89
N ARG A 51 -6.83 21.11 3.07
CA ARG A 51 -7.77 22.21 2.76
C ARG A 51 -8.52 22.73 3.98
N ASN A 52 -8.90 21.82 4.87
CA ASN A 52 -9.72 22.14 6.04
C ASN A 52 -8.88 22.61 7.25
N ARG A 53 -7.54 22.59 7.14
CA ARG A 53 -6.64 22.99 8.22
C ARG A 53 -6.74 24.50 8.48
N SER A 54 -6.98 24.86 9.74
CA SER A 54 -6.86 26.25 10.19
C SER A 54 -5.40 26.70 10.17
N LEU A 55 -5.15 27.91 9.66
CA LEU A 55 -3.81 28.49 9.67
C LEU A 55 -3.37 28.81 11.11
N PRO A 56 -2.12 28.48 11.49
CA PRO A 56 -1.56 28.92 12.77
C PRO A 56 -1.61 30.46 12.90
N PRO A 57 -1.68 31.01 14.12
CA PRO A 57 -1.69 32.46 14.36
C PRO A 57 -0.28 33.06 14.19
N VAL A 58 0.26 32.98 12.98
CA VAL A 58 1.58 33.50 12.59
C VAL A 58 1.44 34.62 11.57
N ALA A 59 2.40 35.54 11.52
CA ALA A 59 2.39 36.72 10.67
C ALA A 59 3.58 36.77 9.70
N GLY A 60 3.53 37.69 8.74
CA GLY A 60 4.67 38.00 7.88
C GLY A 60 5.18 36.83 7.03
N GLU A 61 6.49 36.60 7.04
CA GLU A 61 7.14 35.54 6.27
C GLU A 61 6.76 34.14 6.69
N GLU A 62 6.59 33.92 7.99
CA GLU A 62 6.25 32.60 8.53
C GLU A 62 4.89 32.13 8.01
N ARG A 63 3.90 33.04 7.98
CA ARG A 63 2.58 32.76 7.40
C ARG A 63 2.65 32.35 5.93
N ARG A 64 3.50 33.01 5.14
CA ARG A 64 3.68 32.69 3.72
C ARG A 64 4.25 31.27 3.54
N ARG A 65 5.20 30.87 4.39
CA ARG A 65 5.77 29.50 4.36
C ARG A 65 4.72 28.43 4.68
N PHE A 66 3.85 28.67 5.66
CA PHE A 66 2.76 27.72 5.95
C PHE A 66 1.75 27.59 4.80
N LEU A 67 1.44 28.68 4.11
CA LEU A 67 0.57 28.65 2.94
C LEU A 67 1.22 27.87 1.79
N GLN A 68 2.48 28.15 1.49
CA GLN A 68 3.22 27.46 0.44
C GLN A 68 3.32 25.96 0.72
N GLN A 69 3.69 25.58 1.94
CA GLN A 69 3.73 24.17 2.34
C GLN A 69 2.36 23.50 2.19
N ALA A 70 1.28 24.16 2.61
CA ALA A 70 -0.06 23.61 2.48
C ALA A 70 -0.49 23.46 1.01
N GLU A 71 -0.05 24.37 0.12
CA GLU A 71 -0.31 24.28 -1.31
C GLU A 71 0.45 23.10 -1.95
N GLU A 72 1.73 22.95 -1.63
CA GLU A 72 2.56 21.83 -2.08
C GLU A 72 2.00 20.49 -1.59
N ASP A 73 1.72 20.37 -0.28
CA ASP A 73 1.11 19.17 0.31
C ASP A 73 -0.23 18.83 -0.36
N PHE A 74 -1.06 19.86 -0.58
CA PHE A 74 -2.35 19.69 -1.22
C PHE A 74 -2.22 19.16 -2.65
N MET A 75 -1.31 19.73 -3.44
CA MET A 75 -1.07 19.29 -4.82
C MET A 75 -0.59 17.84 -4.85
N ASP A 76 0.40 17.49 -4.03
CA ASP A 76 0.98 16.14 -3.99
C ASP A 76 -0.06 15.08 -3.60
N TYR A 77 -0.87 15.37 -2.58
CA TYR A 77 -1.93 14.45 -2.17
C TYR A 77 -3.05 14.34 -3.20
N SER A 78 -3.39 15.44 -3.87
CA SER A 78 -4.42 15.44 -4.91
C SER A 78 -3.98 14.67 -6.15
N LEU A 79 -2.71 14.79 -6.52
CA LEU A 79 -2.12 14.08 -7.65
C LEU A 79 -2.27 12.57 -7.50
N VAL A 80 -1.82 12.02 -6.38
CA VAL A 80 -1.94 10.58 -6.08
C VAL A 80 -3.39 10.18 -5.82
N GLY A 81 -4.17 11.04 -5.14
CA GLY A 81 -5.58 10.79 -4.87
C GLY A 81 -6.46 10.73 -6.13
N ALA A 82 -6.04 11.37 -7.22
CA ALA A 82 -6.73 11.34 -8.52
C ALA A 82 -6.24 10.21 -9.44
N ALA A 83 -5.24 9.43 -9.04
CA ALA A 83 -4.69 8.39 -9.89
C ALA A 83 -5.67 7.23 -10.11
N GLU A 84 -5.69 6.72 -11.33
CA GLU A 84 -6.12 5.36 -11.64
C GLU A 84 -4.91 4.43 -11.52
N TRP A 85 -5.13 3.15 -11.21
CA TRP A 85 -4.04 2.21 -11.03
C TRP A 85 -4.22 0.89 -11.79
N SER A 86 -3.09 0.29 -12.16
CA SER A 86 -3.02 -1.05 -12.74
C SER A 86 -1.74 -1.75 -12.30
N VAL A 87 -1.69 -3.08 -12.45
CA VAL A 87 -0.43 -3.84 -12.32
C VAL A 87 0.02 -4.22 -13.72
N ASP A 88 1.24 -3.84 -14.10
CA ASP A 88 1.83 -4.16 -15.39
C ASP A 88 3.28 -4.63 -15.21
N GLU A 89 3.63 -5.77 -15.82
CA GLU A 89 4.95 -6.40 -15.70
C GLU A 89 5.51 -6.50 -14.26
N GLY A 90 4.64 -6.69 -13.26
CA GLY A 90 5.02 -6.73 -11.85
C GLY A 90 5.21 -5.37 -11.17
N HIS A 91 4.80 -4.28 -11.83
CA HIS A 91 4.88 -2.91 -11.32
C HIS A 91 3.48 -2.35 -11.06
N LEU A 92 3.34 -1.58 -9.96
CA LEU A 92 2.19 -0.71 -9.77
C LEU A 92 2.35 0.52 -10.67
N VAL A 93 1.42 0.71 -11.58
CA VAL A 93 1.36 1.87 -12.48
C VAL A 93 0.26 2.80 -11.99
N LEU A 94 0.60 4.06 -11.69
CA LEU A 94 -0.36 5.12 -11.38
C LEU A 94 -0.50 6.04 -12.59
N ARG A 95 -1.71 6.13 -13.13
CA ARG A 95 -2.07 7.03 -14.23
C ARG A 95 -2.77 8.24 -13.65
N ILE A 96 -2.11 9.39 -13.74
CA ILE A 96 -2.61 10.65 -13.20
C ILE A 96 -3.18 11.50 -14.34
N PRO A 97 -4.45 11.93 -14.26
CA PRO A 97 -5.01 12.85 -15.25
C PRO A 97 -4.43 14.26 -15.05
N LEU A 98 -3.85 14.84 -16.11
CA LEU A 98 -3.29 16.21 -16.08
C LEU A 98 -4.27 17.28 -16.63
N GLY A 99 -5.55 16.94 -16.78
CA GLY A 99 -6.59 17.88 -17.26
C GLY A 99 -6.69 18.05 -18.78
N GLY A 100 -6.04 17.19 -19.57
CA GLY A 100 -6.03 17.26 -21.05
C GLY A 100 -7.13 16.48 -21.79
N GLY A 101 -8.08 15.86 -21.09
CA GLY A 101 -9.15 15.07 -21.70
C GLY A 101 -10.47 15.83 -21.73
N LYS A 102 -10.73 16.55 -22.83
CA LYS A 102 -12.08 16.93 -23.23
C LYS A 102 -12.56 15.98 -24.31
#